data_AF-A0A9E3E0B0-F1
#
_entry.id   AF-A0A9E3E0B0-F1
#
_cell.length_a   1.000
_cell.length_b   1.000
_cell.length_c   1.000
_cell.angle_alpha   90.00
_cell.angle_beta   90.00
_cell.angle_gamma   90.00
#
_symmetry.space_group_name_H-M   'P 1'
#
loop_
_entity.id
_entity.type
_entity.pdbx_description
1 polymer ?
#
loop_
_entity_poly.entity_id
_entity_poly.type
_entity_poly.pdbx_seq_one_letter_code
_entity_poly.pdbx_strand_id
1 'polypeptide(L)'
;MAGREARWQEILQEGDRRGLEYMQQMAGWTRTGYHGKRIDGVEPGRWERALPIVTTWLQGTNRQGEPHDHSHNLFARMAITESDGKARALDTMRIRPAEPDPRTAQWRRRTRARDPLL
;
A
#
# COMPACT_ATOMS: atom_id res chain seq x y z
N MET A 1 27.66 22.87 8.86
CA MET A 1 26.97 22.53 7.59
C MET A 1 26.57 21.06 7.54
N ALA A 2 27.49 20.10 7.68
CA ALA A 2 27.19 18.66 7.60
C ALA A 2 26.06 18.16 8.54
N GLY A 3 26.00 18.64 9.79
CA GLY A 3 24.95 18.22 10.73
C GLY A 3 23.53 18.69 10.36
N ARG A 4 23.40 19.84 9.67
CA ARG A 4 22.09 20.35 9.22
C ARG A 4 21.57 19.53 8.05
N GLU A 5 22.45 19.23 7.10
CA GLU A 5 22.14 18.37 5.95
C GLU A 5 21.73 16.97 6.42
N ALA A 6 22.53 16.36 7.31
CA ALA A 6 22.20 15.04 7.85
C ALA A 6 20.83 15.01 8.54
N ARG A 7 20.52 16.06 9.33
CA ARG A 7 19.20 16.18 9.99
C ARG A 7 18.06 16.36 8.99
N TRP A 8 18.29 17.12 7.92
CA TRP A 8 17.30 17.31 6.86
C TRP A 8 16.98 15.99 6.14
N GLN A 9 18.02 15.25 5.76
CA GLN A 9 17.90 13.92 5.14
C GLN A 9 17.16 12.93 6.05
N GLU A 10 17.44 12.94 7.35
CA GLU A 10 16.72 12.11 8.33
C GLU A 10 15.20 12.42 8.34
N ILE A 11 14.84 13.70 8.36
CA ILE A 11 13.43 14.12 8.36
C ILE A 11 12.72 13.69 7.08
N LEU A 12 13.35 13.86 5.92
CA LEU A 12 12.78 13.48 4.63
C LEU A 12 12.54 11.97 4.55
N GLN A 13 13.54 11.16 4.94
CA GLN A 13 13.43 9.70 4.91
C GLN A 13 12.40 9.18 5.91
N GLU A 14 12.30 9.79 7.09
CA GLU A 14 11.26 9.45 8.07
C GLU A 14 9.86 9.78 7.53
N GLY A 15 9.68 10.94 6.92
CA GLY A 15 8.42 11.33 6.30
C GLY A 15 7.97 10.36 5.21
N ASP A 16 8.90 9.98 4.33
CA ASP A 16 8.65 8.99 3.27
C ASP A 16 8.26 7.63 3.83
N ARG A 17 9.02 7.12 4.81
CA ARG A 17 8.76 5.86 5.51
C ARG A 17 7.35 5.83 6.11
N ARG A 18 6.93 6.91 6.78
CA ARG A 18 5.58 7.02 7.36
C ARG A 18 4.48 6.99 6.29
N GLY A 19 4.71 7.65 5.16
CA GLY A 19 3.81 7.59 4.01
C GLY A 19 3.68 6.15 3.48
N LEU A 20 4.79 5.43 3.35
CA LEU A 20 4.80 4.03 2.92
C LEU A 20 4.13 3.08 3.92
N GLU A 21 4.33 3.28 5.22
CA GLU A 21 3.62 2.53 6.28
C GLU A 21 2.10 2.71 6.16
N TYR A 22 1.64 3.94 5.99
CA TYR A 22 0.22 4.23 5.76
C TYR A 22 -0.30 3.53 4.49
N MET A 23 0.47 3.57 3.40
CA MET A 23 0.12 2.88 2.16
C MET A 23 0.07 1.36 2.33
N GLN A 24 0.95 0.73 3.11
CA GLN A 24 0.85 -0.70 3.42
C GLN A 24 -0.42 -1.04 4.21
N GLN A 25 -0.86 -0.18 5.13
CA GLN A 25 -2.10 -0.40 5.87
C GLN A 25 -3.31 -0.33 4.93
N MET A 26 -3.35 0.69 4.08
CA MET A 26 -4.50 0.97 3.22
C MET A 26 -4.56 0.08 1.96
N ALA A 27 -3.41 -0.15 1.33
CA ALA A 27 -3.28 -0.81 0.04
C ALA A 27 -2.68 -2.22 0.10
N GLY A 28 -2.30 -2.70 1.28
CA GLY A 28 -1.75 -4.03 1.51
C GLY A 28 -2.77 -5.16 1.39
N TRP A 29 -3.39 -5.28 0.21
CA TRP A 29 -4.40 -6.28 -0.09
C TRP A 29 -4.23 -6.81 -1.52
N THR A 30 -4.52 -8.10 -1.70
CA THR A 30 -4.57 -8.74 -3.02
C THR A 30 -5.78 -9.68 -3.11
N ARG A 31 -6.13 -10.08 -4.34
CA ARG A 31 -7.15 -11.11 -4.57
C ARG A 31 -6.49 -12.48 -4.62
N THR A 32 -7.12 -13.45 -3.96
CA THR A 32 -6.74 -14.85 -4.00
C THR A 32 -7.96 -15.72 -4.30
N GLY A 33 -7.75 -16.95 -4.78
CA GLY A 33 -8.83 -17.86 -5.15
C GLY A 33 -9.08 -17.92 -6.66
N TYR A 34 -10.10 -18.69 -7.05
CA TYR A 34 -10.44 -18.91 -8.46
C TYR A 34 -11.17 -17.68 -9.03
N HIS A 35 -10.70 -17.17 -10.17
CA HIS A 35 -11.26 -16.02 -10.89
C HIS A 35 -12.24 -16.42 -12.01
N GLY A 36 -12.92 -17.55 -11.88
CA GLY A 36 -13.91 -18.00 -12.86
C GLY A 36 -15.34 -17.60 -12.53
N LYS A 37 -16.29 -18.19 -13.26
CA LYS A 37 -17.72 -17.88 -13.16
C LYS A 37 -18.21 -18.12 -11.72
N ARG A 38 -19.05 -17.21 -11.22
CA ARG A 38 -19.78 -17.40 -9.95
C ARG A 38 -20.48 -18.77 -9.95
N ILE A 39 -20.32 -19.50 -8.87
CA ILE A 39 -21.08 -20.72 -8.59
C ILE A 39 -22.12 -20.33 -7.54
N ASP A 40 -23.40 -20.52 -7.86
CA ASP A 40 -24.53 -20.17 -6.98
C ASP A 40 -24.51 -18.74 -6.43
N GLY A 41 -24.04 -17.79 -7.25
CA GLY A 41 -23.96 -16.36 -6.89
C GLY A 41 -22.77 -15.98 -5.99
N VAL A 42 -21.93 -16.94 -5.59
CA VAL A 42 -20.76 -16.71 -4.75
C VAL A 42 -19.53 -16.44 -5.62
N GLU A 43 -18.84 -15.33 -5.34
CA GLU A 43 -17.51 -15.06 -5.88
C GLU A 43 -16.47 -15.97 -5.21
N PRO A 44 -15.74 -16.83 -5.96
CA PRO A 44 -14.72 -17.70 -5.36
C PRO A 44 -13.49 -16.91 -4.88
N GLY A 45 -13.29 -15.70 -5.42
CA GLY A 45 -12.17 -14.84 -5.07
C GLY A 45 -12.39 -14.10 -3.73
N ARG A 46 -11.40 -14.15 -2.85
CA ARG A 46 -11.39 -13.40 -1.59
C ARG A 46 -10.30 -12.34 -1.57
N TRP A 47 -10.46 -11.34 -0.70
CA TRP A 47 -9.40 -10.40 -0.39
C TRP A 47 -8.52 -10.98 0.71
N GLU A 48 -7.22 -10.84 0.55
CA GLU A 48 -6.24 -11.19 1.57
C GLU A 48 -5.26 -10.06 1.80
N ARG A 49 -4.74 -9.99 3.04
CA ARG A 49 -3.63 -9.11 3.37
C ARG A 49 -2.38 -9.51 2.60
N ALA A 50 -1.69 -8.51 2.08
CA ALA A 50 -0.43 -8.70 1.38
C ALA A 50 0.46 -7.48 1.57
N LEU A 51 1.76 -7.69 1.50
CA LEU A 51 2.80 -6.68 1.66
C LEU A 51 3.29 -6.26 0.27
N PRO A 52 2.95 -5.06 -0.22
CA PRO A 52 3.49 -4.52 -1.45
C PRO A 52 5.01 -4.36 -1.34
N ILE A 53 5.72 -4.69 -2.41
CA ILE A 53 7.18 -4.49 -2.48
C ILE A 53 7.44 -3.11 -3.08
N VAL A 54 8.24 -2.30 -2.39
CA VAL A 54 8.55 -0.91 -2.78
C VAL A 54 10.06 -0.70 -2.73
N THR A 55 10.56 0.07 -3.69
CA THR A 55 11.91 0.63 -3.68
C THR A 55 11.82 2.14 -3.77
N THR A 56 12.73 2.82 -3.07
CA THR A 56 12.67 4.27 -2.85
C THR A 56 13.96 4.92 -3.33
N TRP A 57 13.85 6.01 -4.09
CA TRP A 57 14.99 6.81 -4.53
C TRP A 57 14.77 8.30 -4.27
N LEU A 58 15.67 8.90 -3.50
CA LEU A 58 15.67 10.34 -3.25
C LEU A 58 16.29 11.09 -4.43
N GLN A 59 15.66 12.18 -4.83
CA GLN A 59 16.16 13.13 -5.83
C GLN A 59 15.98 14.57 -5.33
N GLY A 60 16.99 15.43 -5.58
CA GLY A 60 17.05 16.78 -5.01
C GLY A 60 16.68 17.92 -5.96
N THR A 61 16.30 17.62 -7.21
CA THR A 61 16.02 18.66 -8.23
C THR A 61 14.73 18.41 -8.99
N ASN A 62 14.03 19.48 -9.35
CA ASN A 62 12.90 19.39 -10.27
C ASN A 62 13.38 19.33 -11.73
N ARG A 63 12.42 19.34 -12.68
CA ARG A 63 12.73 19.28 -14.12
C ARG A 63 13.49 20.51 -14.63
N GLN A 64 13.43 21.63 -13.91
CA GLN A 64 14.13 22.88 -14.21
C GLN A 64 15.50 22.95 -13.51
N GLY A 65 15.88 21.94 -12.73
CA GLY A 65 17.13 21.91 -11.97
C GLY A 65 17.09 22.71 -10.66
N GLU A 66 15.91 23.17 -10.24
CA GLU A 66 15.75 23.92 -8.99
C GLU A 66 15.70 22.95 -7.79
N PRO A 67 16.14 23.37 -6.58
CA PRO A 67 16.07 22.55 -5.37
C PRO A 67 14.65 22.05 -5.09
N HIS A 68 14.49 20.72 -5.07
CA HIS A 68 13.21 20.07 -4.86
C HIS A 68 13.44 18.63 -4.43
N ASP A 69 13.58 18.41 -3.12
CA ASP A 69 13.71 17.07 -2.56
C ASP A 69 12.41 16.29 -2.70
N HIS A 70 12.47 15.13 -3.34
CA HIS A 70 11.35 14.21 -3.51
C HIS A 70 11.83 12.77 -3.60
N SER A 71 10.99 11.85 -3.12
CA SER A 71 11.25 10.41 -3.18
C SER A 71 10.39 9.75 -4.25
N HIS A 72 11.02 9.00 -5.13
CA HIS A 72 10.36 8.08 -6.05
C HIS A 72 10.15 6.74 -5.38
N ASN A 73 8.91 6.45 -5.00
CA ASN A 73 8.49 5.16 -4.47
C ASN A 73 7.91 4.29 -5.58
N LEU A 74 8.71 3.36 -6.10
CA LEU A 74 8.25 2.43 -7.12
C LEU A 74 7.72 1.17 -6.46
N PHE A 75 6.41 0.98 -6.58
CA PHE A 75 5.73 -0.24 -6.19
C PHE A 75 5.91 -1.28 -7.30
N ALA A 76 6.52 -2.42 -6.96
CA ALA A 76 6.51 -3.57 -7.84
C ALA A 76 5.06 -4.01 -8.08
N ARG A 77 4.77 -4.60 -9.24
CA ARG A 77 3.44 -5.19 -9.52
C ARG A 77 3.25 -6.54 -8.79
N MET A 78 3.76 -6.61 -7.57
CA MET A 78 3.87 -7.81 -6.75
C MET A 78 3.63 -7.44 -5.27
N ALA A 79 2.91 -8.30 -4.57
CA ALA A 79 2.76 -8.27 -3.13
C ALA A 79 2.91 -9.67 -2.55
N ILE A 80 3.49 -9.77 -1.36
CA ILE A 80 3.63 -11.03 -0.63
C ILE A 80 2.46 -11.19 0.32
N THR A 81 1.65 -12.20 0.14
CA THR A 81 0.55 -12.51 1.08
C THR A 81 1.07 -12.88 2.45
N GLU A 82 0.46 -12.32 3.48
CA GLU A 82 0.83 -12.59 4.87
C GLU A 82 0.48 -14.04 5.29
N SER A 83 -0.54 -14.63 4.67
CA SER A 83 -1.08 -15.95 5.01
C SER A 83 -0.18 -17.12 4.60
N ASP A 84 0.43 -17.04 3.41
CA ASP A 84 1.18 -18.15 2.80
C ASP A 84 2.52 -17.74 2.17
N GLY A 85 2.92 -16.46 2.30
CA GLY A 85 4.21 -15.96 1.83
C GLY A 85 4.38 -15.94 0.31
N LYS A 86 3.32 -16.18 -0.48
CA LYS A 86 3.44 -16.24 -1.95
C LYS A 86 3.34 -14.87 -2.59
N ALA A 87 4.17 -14.65 -3.60
CA ALA A 87 4.06 -13.51 -4.49
C ALA A 87 2.77 -13.58 -5.32
N ARG A 88 2.00 -12.50 -5.30
CA ARG A 88 0.77 -12.32 -6.09
C ARG A 88 0.75 -10.93 -6.71
N ALA A 89 -0.13 -10.73 -7.69
CA ALA A 89 -0.30 -9.41 -8.29
C ALA A 89 -0.77 -8.39 -7.24
N LEU A 90 -0.08 -7.26 -7.17
CA LEU A 90 -0.51 -6.13 -6.36
C LEU A 90 -1.78 -5.51 -6.96
N ASP A 91 -2.81 -5.26 -6.13
CA ASP A 91 -3.99 -4.55 -6.59
C ASP A 91 -3.71 -3.05 -6.70
N THR A 92 -3.32 -2.63 -7.90
CA THR A 92 -3.00 -1.23 -8.19
C THR A 92 -4.15 -0.26 -7.98
N MET A 93 -5.42 -0.73 -7.95
CA MET A 93 -6.56 0.15 -7.66
C MET A 93 -6.58 0.65 -6.23
N ARG A 94 -5.91 -0.04 -5.30
CA ARG A 94 -5.78 0.38 -3.90
C ARG A 94 -4.70 1.43 -3.67
N ILE A 95 -3.79 1.59 -4.62
CA ILE A 95 -2.65 2.52 -4.53
C ILE A 95 -2.98 3.83 -5.23
N ARG A 96 -3.89 3.80 -6.21
CA ARG A 96 -4.34 5.01 -6.90
C ARG A 96 -5.02 5.94 -5.90
N PRO A 97 -4.75 7.26 -5.97
CA PRO A 97 -5.57 8.26 -5.28
C PRO A 97 -6.96 8.24 -5.92
N ALA A 98 -7.85 7.43 -5.37
CA ALA A 98 -9.28 7.51 -5.58
C ALA A 98 -9.91 7.87 -4.24
N GLU A 99 -11.04 8.59 -4.27
CA GLU A 99 -11.91 8.80 -3.12
C GLU A 99 -12.01 7.55 -2.23
N PRO A 100 -12.22 7.72 -0.90
CA PRO A 100 -12.28 6.59 0.02
C PRO A 100 -13.21 5.49 -0.51
N ASP A 101 -12.62 4.34 -0.84
CA ASP A 101 -13.34 3.24 -1.49
C ASP A 101 -14.50 2.79 -0.58
N PRO A 102 -15.79 2.90 -0.98
CA PRO A 102 -16.92 2.48 -0.17
C PRO A 102 -16.86 1.01 0.28
N ARG A 103 -16.04 0.17 -0.38
CA ARG A 103 -15.79 -1.23 -0.03
C ARG A 103 -14.86 -1.38 1.18
N THR A 104 -14.04 -0.39 1.52
CA THR A 104 -13.32 -0.35 2.82
C THR A 104 -14.27 -0.11 4.00
N ALA A 105 -15.34 0.68 3.79
CA ALA A 105 -16.38 0.89 4.80
C ALA A 105 -17.27 -0.36 5.01
N GLN A 106 -17.43 -1.19 3.98
CA GLN A 106 -18.15 -2.47 4.10
C GLN A 106 -17.36 -3.52 4.90
N TRP A 107 -16.02 -3.50 4.82
CA TRP A 107 -15.17 -4.39 5.62
C TRP A 107 -15.13 -3.98 7.10
N ARG A 108 -14.95 -2.69 7.43
CA ARG A 108 -15.00 -2.19 8.82
C ARG A 108 -16.30 -2.60 9.54
N ARG A 109 -17.42 -2.65 8.80
CA ARG A 109 -18.72 -3.12 9.31
C ARG A 109 -18.78 -4.64 9.54
N ARG A 110 -18.09 -5.44 8.73
CA ARG A 110 -18.07 -6.91 8.86
C ARG A 110 -17.09 -7.40 9.93
N THR A 111 -16.01 -6.69 10.21
CA THR A 111 -15.07 -7.05 11.29
C THR A 111 -15.55 -6.65 12.68
N ARG A 112 -16.19 -5.49 12.85
CA ARG A 112 -16.86 -5.15 14.13
C ARG A 112 -18.00 -6.11 14.49
N ALA A 113 -18.69 -6.67 13.49
CA ALA A 113 -19.74 -7.67 13.72
C ALA A 113 -19.21 -9.05 14.15
N ARG A 114 -17.89 -9.26 14.20
CA ARG A 114 -17.26 -10.52 14.63
C ARG A 114 -16.52 -10.44 15.96
N ASP A 115 -16.47 -9.26 16.60
CA ASP A 115 -15.80 -9.06 17.88
C ASP A 115 -16.77 -8.42 18.89
N PRO A 116 -17.50 -9.23 19.70
CA PRO A 116 -18.54 -8.71 20.59
C PRO A 116 -18.02 -8.14 21.93
N LEU A 117 -16.71 -7.87 22.08
CA LEU A 117 -16.12 -7.46 23.36
C LEU A 117 -15.31 -6.15 23.34
N LEU A 118 -15.71 -5.19 22.50
CA LEU A 118 -15.44 -3.76 22.70
C LEU A 118 -16.71 -2.92 22.53
#